data_AF-A0A973CED1-F1
#
_entry.id   AF-A0A973CED1-F1
#
_cell.length_a   1.000
_cell.length_b   1.000
_cell.length_c   1.000
_cell.angle_alpha   90.00
_cell.angle_beta   90.00
_cell.angle_gamma   90.00
#
_symmetry.space_group_name_H-M   'P 1'
#
loop_
_entity.id
_entity.type
_entity.pdbx_description
1 polymer ?
#
loop_
_entity_poly.entity_id
_entity_poly.type
_entity_poly.pdbx_seq_one_letter_code
_entity_poly.pdbx_strand_id
1 'polypeptide(L)' 'GSMGGTSVLATAVQSAPNFSGVVKANLAIPSFYDNFDSENKILKHAELNEQLKDAVSHLDHFK' A
#
# COMPACT_ATOMS: atom_id res chain seq x y z
N GLY A 1 13.73 -6.05 0.80
CA GLY A 1 14.34 -5.29 1.90
C GLY A 1 13.37 -5.22 3.05
N SER A 2 13.86 -5.27 4.30
CA SER A 2 13.05 -5.35 5.53
C SER A 2 11.93 -4.31 5.63
N MET A 3 12.16 -3.10 5.13
CA MET A 3 11.20 -2.00 5.19
C MET A 3 10.09 -2.03 4.12
N GLY A 4 9.97 -3.08 3.30
CA GLY A 4 8.81 -3.21 2.40
C GLY A 4 8.65 -2.12 1.34
N GLY A 5 9.72 -1.41 1.01
CA GLY A 5 9.66 -0.28 0.07
C GLY A 5 9.03 0.99 0.62
N THR A 6 8.80 1.12 1.93
CA THR A 6 8.22 2.34 2.55
C THR A 6 8.94 3.62 2.15
N SER A 7 10.27 3.61 2.04
CA SER A 7 11.05 4.77 1.59
C SER A 7 10.74 5.18 0.15
N VAL A 8 10.60 4.20 -0.74
CA VAL A 8 10.25 4.41 -2.15
C VAL A 8 8.80 4.86 -2.27
N LEU A 9 7.89 4.28 -1.49
CA LEU A 9 6.49 4.69 -1.44
C LEU A 9 6.36 6.13 -0.97
N ALA A 10 6.99 6.51 0.14
CA ALA A 10 6.98 7.87 0.64
C ALA A 10 7.53 8.87 -0.40
N THR A 11 8.59 8.48 -1.11
CA THR A 11 9.17 9.29 -2.20
C THR A 11 8.19 9.43 -3.37
N ALA A 12 7.47 8.36 -3.75
CA ALA A 12 6.46 8.38 -4.80
C ALA A 12 5.24 9.23 -4.41
N VAL A 13 4.82 9.18 -3.14
CA VAL A 13 3.73 10.00 -2.61
C VAL A 13 4.10 11.48 -2.59
N GLN A 14 5.33 11.81 -2.18
CA GLN A 14 5.84 13.18 -2.23
C GLN A 14 6.08 13.68 -3.66
N SER A 15 6.43 12.80 -4.60
CA SER A 15 6.66 13.18 -5.99
C SER A 15 5.36 13.34 -6.78
N ALA A 16 4.29 12.59 -6.45
CA ALA A 16 3.03 12.61 -7.18
C ALA A 16 2.41 14.02 -7.38
N PRO A 17 2.37 14.93 -6.39
CA PRO A 17 1.88 16.30 -6.59
C PRO A 17 2.65 17.08 -7.65
N ASN A 18 3.96 16.82 -7.80
CA ASN A 18 4.79 17.47 -8.81
C ASN A 18 4.42 17.03 -10.24
N PHE A 19 3.70 15.92 -10.40
CA PHE A 19 3.20 15.40 -11.67
C PHE A 19 1.69 15.58 -11.84
N SER A 20 1.05 16.46 -11.06
CA SER A 20 -0.42 16.57 -10.98
C SER A 20 -1.12 15.27 -10.58
N GLY A 21 -0.39 14.33 -9.97
CA GLY A 21 -0.91 13.07 -9.46
C GLY A 21 -1.49 13.27 -8.06
N VAL A 22 -2.74 12.84 -7.87
CA VAL A 22 -3.39 12.86 -6.55
C VAL A 22 -3.23 11.47 -5.92
N VAL A 23 -2.35 11.37 -4.92
CA VAL A 23 -2.26 10.13 -4.12
C VAL A 23 -3.50 10.05 -3.24
N LYS A 24 -4.34 9.07 -3.51
CA LYS A 24 -5.59 8.84 -2.77
C LYS A 24 -5.43 7.82 -1.65
N ALA A 25 -4.56 6.84 -1.87
CA ALA A 25 -4.17 5.86 -0.86
C ALA A 25 -2.75 5.38 -1.16
N ASN A 26 -2.02 5.01 -0.11
CA ASN A 26 -0.70 4.40 -0.21
C ASN A 26 -0.57 3.35 0.89
N LEU A 27 -0.05 2.18 0.57
CA LEU A 27 0.15 1.09 1.51
C LEU A 27 1.54 0.50 1.28
N ALA A 28 2.37 0.48 2.33
CA ALA A 28 3.65 -0.22 2.32
C ALA A 28 3.50 -1.55 3.06
N ILE A 29 3.95 -2.63 2.44
CA ILE A 29 3.92 -3.96 3.05
C ILE A 29 5.35 -4.29 3.50
N PRO A 30 5.70 -4.08 4.79
CA PRO A 30 7.00 -4.49 5.32
C PRO A 30 7.19 -5.99 5.11
N SER A 31 8.43 -6.43 4.88
CA SER A 31 8.74 -7.83 4.61
C SER A 31 7.69 -8.55 3.73
N PHE A 32 7.46 -8.04 2.52
CA PHE A 32 6.43 -8.56 1.61
C PHE A 32 6.41 -10.10 1.52
N TYR A 33 7.56 -10.75 1.38
CA TYR A 33 7.63 -12.22 1.29
C TYR A 33 7.23 -12.96 2.59
N ASP A 34 7.35 -12.31 3.74
CA ASP A 34 6.94 -12.89 5.02
C ASP A 34 5.45 -12.65 5.27
N ASN A 35 4.95 -11.48 4.86
CA ASN A 35 3.61 -10.99 5.16
C ASN A 35 2.58 -11.20 4.05
N PHE A 36 3.02 -11.57 2.84
CA PHE A 36 2.18 -11.89 1.70
C PHE A 36 2.34 -13.37 1.34
N ASP A 37 1.22 -14.08 1.32
CA ASP A 37 1.15 -15.44 0.83
C ASP A 37 0.97 -15.40 -0.69
N SER A 38 2.02 -15.77 -1.44
CA SER A 38 1.97 -15.79 -2.90
C SER A 38 1.13 -16.94 -3.47
N GLU A 39 0.90 -18.02 -2.71
CA GLU A 39 0.04 -19.12 -3.13
C GLU A 39 -1.44 -18.75 -2.98
N ASN A 40 -1.82 -18.27 -1.79
CA ASN A 40 -3.20 -17.91 -1.50
C ASN A 40 -3.54 -16.46 -1.95
N LYS A 41 -2.54 -15.69 -2.40
CA LYS A 41 -2.64 -14.27 -2.80
C LYS A 41 -3.27 -13.39 -1.73
N ILE A 42 -2.96 -13.66 -0.47
CA ILE A 42 -3.53 -12.97 0.70
C ILE A 42 -2.43 -12.49 1.62
N LEU A 43 -2.68 -11.35 2.26
CA LEU A 43 -1.84 -10.85 3.34
C LEU A 43 -2.07 -11.71 4.57
N LYS A 44 -1.01 -12.32 5.09
CA LYS A 44 -1.04 -13.17 6.29
C LYS A 44 -1.38 -12.35 7.55
N HIS A 45 -1.04 -11.07 7.55
CA HIS A 45 -1.43 -10.15 8.62
C HIS A 45 -2.80 -9.54 8.35
N ALA A 46 -3.72 -9.80 9.29
CA ALA A 46 -5.07 -9.23 9.28
C ALA A 46 -5.05 -7.69 9.26
N GLU A 47 -4.14 -7.06 10.00
CA GLU A 47 -4.01 -5.60 10.08
C GLU A 47 -3.61 -4.97 8.74
N LEU A 48 -2.68 -5.58 8.00
CA LEU A 48 -2.33 -5.14 6.64
C LEU A 48 -3.49 -5.33 5.67
N ASN A 49 -4.30 -6.39 5.86
CA ASN A 49 -5.46 -6.65 5.03
C ASN A 49 -6.59 -5.64 5.31
N GLU A 50 -6.77 -5.21 6.56
CA GLU A 50 -7.67 -4.10 6.91
C GLU A 50 -7.19 -2.78 6.31
N GLN A 51 -5.90 -2.45 6.44
CA GLN A 51 -5.35 -1.25 5.83
C GLN A 51 -5.49 -1.26 4.29
N LEU A 52 -5.33 -2.42 3.65
CA LEU A 52 -5.59 -2.58 2.21
C LEU A 52 -7.06 -2.32 1.87
N LYS A 53 -7.99 -2.91 2.62
CA LYS A 53 -9.43 -2.71 2.40
C LYS A 53 -9.84 -1.26 2.62
N ASP A 54 -9.30 -0.61 3.65
CA ASP A 54 -9.56 0.79 3.95
C ASP A 54 -9.00 1.70 2.83
N ALA A 55 -7.77 1.45 2.39
CA ALA A 55 -7.16 2.14 1.25
C ALA A 55 -7.98 2.00 -0.05
N VAL A 56 -8.49 0.80 -0.34
CA VAL A 56 -9.35 0.55 -1.52
C VAL A 56 -10.73 1.20 -1.35
N SER A 57 -11.30 1.15 -0.16
CA SER A 57 -12.59 1.81 0.13
C SER A 57 -12.48 3.33 0.00
N HIS A 58 -11.36 3.90 0.44
CA HIS A 58 -11.02 5.31 0.23
C HIS A 58 -10.87 5.67 -1.25
N LEU A 59 -10.43 4.75 -2.11
CA LEU A 59 -10.38 4.96 -3.57
C LEU A 59 -11.77 4.91 -4.20
N ASP A 60 -12.60 3.92 -3.82
CA ASP A 60 -13.92 3.69 -4.41
C ASP A 60 -14.98 4.74 -4.02
N HIS A 61 -14.83 5.39 -2.86
CA HIS A 61 -15.82 6.38 -2.39
C HIS A 61 -15.76 7.72 -3.14
N PHE A 62 -14.79 7.92 -4.03
CA PHE A 62 -14.73 9.08 -4.94
C PHE A 62 -15.46 8.78 -6.27
N LYS A 63 -16.78 8.61 -6.21
CA LYS A 63 -17.66 8.71 -7.38
C LYS A 63 -18.12 10.14 -7.62
#